data_AF-E1YAZ5-F1
#
_entry.id   AF-E1YAZ5-F1
#
_cell.length_a   1.000
_cell.length_b   1.000
_cell.length_c   1.000
_cell.angle_alpha   90.00
_cell.angle_beta   90.00
_cell.angle_gamma   90.00
#
_symmetry.space_group_name_H-M   'P 1'
#
loop_
_entity.id
_entity.type
_entity.pdbx_description
1 polymer ?
#
loop_
_entity_poly.entity_id
_entity_poly.type
_entity_poly.pdbx_seq_one_letter_code
_entity_poly.pdbx_strand_id
1 'polypeptide(L)'
;MKDSIEKRLNKHPHLKNRIEQILKIVENTEGDLKKADEAEKRVIEELRKMGNEVLHDWAVSREKQEAEAVNKRKLGKNGKKK
;
A
#
# COMPACT_ATOMS: atom_id res chain seq x y z
N MET A 1 0.23 -8.18 19.98
CA MET A 1 1.36 -8.27 19.01
C MET A 1 0.86 -7.73 17.68
N LYS A 2 1.64 -6.88 17.00
CA LYS A 2 1.32 -6.48 15.62
C LYS A 2 1.38 -7.74 14.74
N ASP A 3 0.48 -7.85 13.77
CA ASP A 3 0.54 -8.89 12.74
C ASP A 3 1.93 -8.92 12.09
N SER A 4 2.42 -10.12 11.75
CA SER A 4 3.63 -10.29 10.93
C SER A 4 3.53 -9.43 9.66
N ILE A 5 4.68 -8.95 9.16
CA ILE A 5 4.75 -8.20 7.91
C ILE A 5 4.07 -8.96 6.76
N GLU A 6 4.25 -10.27 6.68
CA GLU A 6 3.62 -11.12 5.67
C GLU A 6 2.10 -11.10 5.76
N LYS A 7 1.55 -11.22 6.99
CA LYS A 7 0.11 -11.13 7.23
C LYS A 7 -0.44 -9.76 6.84
N ARG A 8 0.32 -8.69 7.06
CA ARG A 8 -0.07 -7.33 6.66
C ARG A 8 0.01 -7.18 5.15
N LEU A 9 1.05 -7.67 4.50
CA LEU A 9 1.18 -7.64 3.04
C LEU A 9 0.11 -8.47 2.34
N ASN A 10 -0.33 -9.59 2.93
CA ASN A 10 -1.47 -10.35 2.40
C ASN A 10 -2.79 -9.57 2.44
N LYS A 11 -2.92 -8.53 3.27
CA LYS A 11 -4.07 -7.60 3.26
C LYS A 11 -3.92 -6.49 2.20
N HIS A 12 -2.73 -6.35 1.60
CA HIS A 12 -2.39 -5.35 0.58
C HIS A 12 -1.70 -6.04 -0.62
N PRO A 13 -2.43 -6.83 -1.42
CA PRO A 13 -1.84 -7.68 -2.47
C PRO A 13 -1.06 -6.88 -3.53
N HIS A 14 -1.47 -5.65 -3.83
CA HIS A 14 -0.74 -4.76 -4.75
C HIS A 14 0.66 -4.41 -4.20
N LEU A 15 0.72 -4.00 -2.93
CA LEU A 15 2.00 -3.68 -2.27
C LEU A 15 2.91 -4.91 -2.15
N LYS A 16 2.32 -6.09 -1.88
CA LYS A 16 3.07 -7.35 -1.88
C LYS A 16 3.72 -7.62 -3.23
N ASN A 17 2.95 -7.50 -4.33
CA ASN A 17 3.48 -7.68 -5.67
C ASN A 17 4.59 -6.68 -6.00
N ARG A 18 4.48 -5.41 -5.58
CA ARG A 18 5.55 -4.41 -5.78
C ARG A 18 6.84 -4.77 -5.05
N ILE A 19 6.74 -5.22 -3.80
CA ILE A 19 7.92 -5.67 -3.05
C ILE A 19 8.56 -6.89 -3.74
N GLU A 20 7.77 -7.82 -4.25
CA GLU A 20 8.28 -8.94 -5.03
C GLU A 20 9.00 -8.49 -6.32
N GLN A 21 8.50 -7.47 -7.03
CA GLN A 21 9.21 -6.90 -8.20
C GLN A 21 10.55 -6.24 -7.81
N ILE A 22 10.58 -5.52 -6.68
CA ILE A 22 11.83 -4.92 -6.17
C ILE A 22 12.84 -6.01 -5.82
N LEU A 23 12.41 -7.12 -5.21
CA LEU A 23 13.28 -8.26 -4.90
C LEU A 23 13.85 -8.90 -6.18
N LYS A 24 13.04 -9.05 -7.23
CA LYS A 24 13.51 -9.56 -8.53
C LYS A 24 14.63 -8.73 -9.14
N ILE A 25 14.60 -7.41 -8.95
CA ILE A 25 15.67 -6.49 -9.38
C ILE A 25 16.97 -6.77 -8.62
N VAL A 26 16.88 -6.93 -7.29
CA VAL A 26 18.05 -7.24 -6.44
C VAL A 26 18.66 -8.60 -6.79
N GLU A 27 17.81 -9.59 -6.99
CA GLU A 27 18.21 -10.96 -7.35
C GLU A 27 18.64 -11.06 -8.82
N ASN A 28 18.41 -10.02 -9.63
CA ASN A 28 18.60 -10.00 -11.08
C ASN A 28 18.02 -11.26 -11.75
N THR A 29 16.81 -11.67 -11.33
CA THR A 29 16.19 -12.94 -11.77
C THR A 29 15.95 -13.01 -13.27
N GLU A 30 15.82 -11.87 -13.94
CA GLU A 30 15.67 -11.77 -15.40
C GLU A 30 17.03 -11.74 -16.14
N GLY A 31 18.16 -11.52 -15.43
CA GLY A 31 19.50 -11.46 -16.00
C GLY A 31 19.72 -10.31 -17.00
N ASP A 32 18.76 -9.38 -17.08
CA ASP A 32 18.65 -8.31 -18.05
C ASP A 32 19.31 -7.02 -17.56
N LEU A 33 19.47 -6.86 -16.25
CA LEU A 33 20.17 -5.72 -15.64
C LEU A 33 21.68 -5.91 -15.71
N LYS A 34 22.26 -5.57 -16.87
CA LYS A 34 23.71 -5.67 -17.12
C LYS A 34 24.45 -4.39 -16.78
N LYS A 35 23.74 -3.28 -16.69
CA LYS A 35 24.31 -1.97 -16.35
C LYS A 35 23.59 -1.32 -15.18
N ALA A 36 24.32 -0.48 -14.47
CA ALA A 36 23.83 0.23 -13.30
C ALA A 36 22.71 1.23 -13.63
N ASP A 37 22.76 1.88 -14.80
CA ASP A 37 21.74 2.83 -15.27
C ASP A 37 20.40 2.15 -15.56
N GLU A 38 20.42 0.95 -16.14
CA GLU A 38 19.23 0.12 -16.36
C GLU A 38 18.59 -0.31 -15.04
N ALA A 39 19.42 -0.74 -14.08
CA ALA A 39 18.97 -1.12 -12.74
C ALA A 39 18.37 0.09 -12.00
N GLU A 40 19.04 1.25 -12.04
CA GLU A 40 18.56 2.48 -11.42
C GLU A 40 17.19 2.89 -12.00
N LYS A 41 17.06 2.90 -13.33
CA LYS A 41 15.80 3.25 -13.99
C LYS A 41 14.67 2.33 -13.55
N ARG A 42 14.90 1.01 -13.54
CA ARG A 42 13.88 0.03 -13.16
C ARG A 42 13.48 0.15 -11.68
N VAL A 43 14.43 0.42 -10.79
CA VAL A 43 14.14 0.70 -9.37
C VAL A 43 13.29 1.96 -9.21
N ILE A 44 13.67 3.07 -9.87
CA ILE A 44 12.91 4.33 -9.78
C ILE A 44 11.47 4.15 -10.29
N GLU A 45 11.29 3.44 -11.40
CA GLU A 45 9.96 3.17 -11.95
C GLU A 45 9.08 2.36 -10.99
N GLU A 46 9.61 1.29 -10.40
CA GLU A 46 8.85 0.49 -9.44
C GLU A 46 8.56 1.25 -8.13
N LEU A 47 9.50 2.06 -7.64
CA LEU A 47 9.27 2.91 -6.47
C LEU A 47 8.20 3.98 -6.72
N ARG A 48 8.18 4.59 -7.91
CA ARG A 48 7.12 5.55 -8.30
C ARG A 48 5.75 4.89 -8.35
N LYS A 49 5.64 3.72 -8.98
CA LYS A 49 4.39 2.95 -9.03
C LYS A 49 3.92 2.58 -7.63
N MET A 50 4.81 2.05 -6.81
CA MET A 50 4.51 1.70 -5.41
C MET A 50 4.07 2.92 -4.61
N GLY A 51 4.74 4.07 -4.76
CA GLY A 51 4.37 5.32 -4.10
C GLY A 51 2.95 5.76 -4.44
N ASN A 52 2.56 5.72 -5.72
CA ASN A 52 1.21 6.06 -6.15
C ASN A 52 0.14 5.14 -5.54
N GLU A 53 0.40 3.82 -5.55
CA GLU A 53 -0.51 2.82 -4.97
C GLU A 53 -0.67 3.02 -3.46
N VAL A 54 0.43 3.27 -2.73
CA VAL A 54 0.40 3.54 -1.29
C VAL A 54 -0.38 4.81 -0.96
N LEU A 55 -0.17 5.89 -1.72
CA LEU A 55 -0.90 7.14 -1.53
C LEU A 55 -2.40 6.98 -1.82
N HIS A 56 -2.75 6.21 -2.84
CA HIS A 56 -4.14 5.89 -3.17
C HIS A 56 -4.81 5.11 -2.03
N ASP A 57 -4.21 4.02 -1.57
CA ASP A 57 -4.75 3.20 -0.47
C ASP A 57 -4.87 4.01 0.82
N TRP A 58 -3.91 4.90 1.09
CA TRP A 58 -3.97 5.81 2.23
C TRP A 58 -5.17 6.75 2.14
N ALA A 59 -5.39 7.37 0.97
CA ALA A 59 -6.51 8.28 0.75
C ALA A 59 -7.86 7.56 0.94
N VAL A 60 -8.02 6.38 0.34
CA VAL A 60 -9.23 5.54 0.47
C VAL A 60 -9.48 5.16 1.94
N SER A 61 -8.42 4.79 2.67
CA SER A 61 -8.52 4.47 4.10
C SER A 61 -8.95 5.68 4.94
N ARG A 62 -8.46 6.88 4.61
CA ARG A 62 -8.85 8.13 5.28
C ARG A 62 -10.32 8.46 5.04
N GLU A 63 -10.77 8.38 3.80
CA GLU A 63 -12.18 8.61 3.46
C GLU A 63 -13.12 7.66 4.22
N LYS A 64 -12.76 6.37 4.29
CA LYS A 64 -13.55 5.38 5.03
C LYS A 64 -13.61 5.70 6.52
N GLN A 65 -12.50 6.09 7.14
CA GLN A 65 -12.45 6.46 8.55
C GLN A 65 -13.33 7.69 8.85
N GLU A 66 -13.28 8.70 7.98
CA GLU A 66 -14.11 9.90 8.12
C GLU A 66 -15.60 9.57 7.94
N ALA A 67 -15.96 8.74 6.95
CA ALA A 67 -17.33 8.28 6.74
C ALA A 67 -17.87 7.52 7.97
N GLU A 68 -17.07 6.62 8.54
CA GLU A 68 -17.42 5.91 9.78
C GLU A 68 -17.57 6.86 10.97
N ALA A 69 -16.71 7.86 11.09
CA ALA A 69 -16.77 8.86 12.16
C ALA A 69 -18.02 9.75 12.06
N VAL A 70 -18.43 10.13 10.85
CA VAL A 70 -19.68 10.86 10.59
C VAL A 70 -20.89 9.99 10.94
N ASN A 71 -20.89 8.72 10.53
CA ASN A 71 -21.98 7.80 10.83
C ASN A 71 -22.16 7.60 12.35
N LYS A 72 -21.07 7.36 13.09
CA LYS A 72 -21.08 7.27 14.57
C LYS A 72 -21.62 8.55 15.22
N ARG A 73 -21.25 9.73 14.71
CA ARG A 73 -21.77 11.02 15.21
C ARG A 73 -23.28 11.17 14.98
N LYS A 74 -23.81 10.70 13.84
CA LYS A 74 -25.26 10.72 13.57
C LYS A 74 -26.03 9.77 14.51
N LEU A 75 -25.52 8.57 14.72
CA LEU A 75 -26.14 7.57 15.60
C LEU A 75 -26.16 8.02 17.08
N GLY A 76 -25.09 8.66 17.56
CA GLY A 76 -25.02 9.18 18.93
C GLY A 76 -25.98 10.35 19.23
N LYS A 77 -26.38 11.13 18.21
CA LYS A 77 -27.38 12.20 18.37
C LYS A 77 -28.82 11.67 18.43
N ASN A 78 -29.11 10.54 17.79
CA ASN A 78 -30.46 9.95 17.77
C ASN A 78 -30.79 9.11 19.01
N GLY A 79 -29.81 8.77 19.86
CA GLY A 79 -30.02 8.01 21.09
C GLY A 79 -30.51 8.82 22.31
N LYS A 80 -30.46 10.16 22.26
CA LYS A 80 -30.97 11.05 23.33
C LYS A 80 -32.40 11.52 23.03
N LYS A 81 -33.33 10.57 22.97
CA LYS A 81 -34.77 10.82 23.10
C LYS A 81 -35.37 9.72 23.97
N LYS A 82 -35.24 9.86 25.28
CA LYS A 82 -36.15 9.31 26.29
C LYS A 82 -35.87 9.98 27.62
#